data_AF-A0A258ZR89-F1
#
_entry.id   AF-A0A258ZR89-F1
#
_cell.length_a   1.000
_cell.length_b   1.000
_cell.length_c   1.000
_cell.angle_alpha   90.00
_cell.angle_beta   90.00
_cell.angle_gamma   90.00
#
_symmetry.space_group_name_H-M   'P 1'
#
loop_
_entity.id
_entity.type
_entity.pdbx_description
1 polymer ?
#
loop_
_entity_poly.entity_id
_entity_poly.type
_entity_poly.pdbx_seq_one_letter_code
_entity_poly.pdbx_strand_id
1 'polypeptide(L)'
;NDEAEQAYLQAIHLDDSYLPAYKNLGMLYKDTGQVKAAENCYLKALSLEPATAETLNNMGVVMMNQGRYAEAEENVRQALVLAPKLGDAWNNLGLIMQAKMVNVEAEQAFEQALKCQPNDAKTLSNFSVTLKLLGKLSQAEACLKKAISKDPHYADAHLNLGNIYLDQGMISQAIACIQRVLEIAPNNLSAHDNLLFAMTYSDDYTHEERLAVAHQYGQLTKKLANTPYTHWNVSEQDQRLRVGLVSGDLRQHPVAYFLSAWLKHVDTTKIELFAYSTDGREDATTATLKPYFAHWQSLAGHNDQAAAAIIHADQLHILLDLSGHTGGNKLPLFAWQPAP
;
A
#
# COMPACT_ATOMS: atom_id res chain seq x y z
N ASN A 1 -14.44 -9.46 18.19
CA ASN A 1 -14.33 -7.99 18.16
C ASN A 1 -15.61 -7.36 18.70
N ASP A 2 -16.77 -7.73 18.17
CA ASP A 2 -18.06 -7.13 18.55
C ASP A 2 -18.40 -7.31 20.04
N GLU A 3 -18.17 -8.49 20.63
CA GLU A 3 -18.40 -8.71 22.07
C GLU A 3 -17.46 -7.88 22.97
N ALA A 4 -16.20 -7.70 22.56
CA ALA A 4 -15.23 -6.90 23.30
C ALA A 4 -15.58 -5.40 23.23
N GLU A 5 -15.98 -4.92 22.06
CA GLU A 5 -16.47 -3.57 21.87
C GLU A 5 -17.66 -3.27 22.79
N GLN A 6 -18.68 -4.14 22.77
CA GLN A 6 -19.86 -3.98 23.61
C GLN A 6 -19.50 -3.97 25.11
N ALA A 7 -18.59 -4.84 25.54
CA ALA A 7 -18.13 -4.86 26.93
C ALA A 7 -17.45 -3.56 27.35
N TYR A 8 -16.60 -2.97 26.51
CA TYR A 8 -15.95 -1.69 26.81
C TYR A 8 -16.95 -0.52 26.79
N LEU A 9 -17.88 -0.49 25.83
CA LEU A 9 -18.94 0.52 25.79
C LEU A 9 -19.85 0.43 27.02
N GLN A 10 -20.18 -0.77 27.47
CA GLN A 10 -20.94 -0.96 28.70
C GLN A 10 -20.16 -0.51 29.95
N ALA A 11 -18.85 -0.79 30.00
CA ALA A 11 -18.00 -0.30 31.09
C ALA A 11 -17.96 1.23 31.13
N ILE A 12 -17.86 1.89 29.96
CA ILE A 12 -17.92 3.36 29.83
C ILE A 12 -19.31 3.90 30.23
N HIS A 13 -20.39 3.18 29.91
CA HIS A 13 -21.73 3.57 30.33
C HIS A 13 -21.92 3.48 31.86
N LEU A 14 -21.28 2.50 32.50
CA LEU A 14 -21.30 2.34 33.96
C LEU A 14 -20.41 3.35 34.68
N ASP A 15 -19.28 3.72 34.07
CA ASP A 15 -18.32 4.72 34.57
C ASP A 15 -17.64 5.44 33.40
N ASP A 16 -18.02 6.70 33.16
CA ASP A 16 -17.51 7.53 32.05
C ASP A 16 -16.05 8.00 32.24
N SER A 17 -15.47 7.66 33.39
CA SER A 17 -14.08 7.93 33.76
C SER A 17 -13.22 6.67 33.78
N TYR A 18 -13.79 5.51 33.41
CA TYR A 18 -13.08 4.23 33.42
C TYR A 18 -12.03 4.14 32.30
N LEU A 19 -10.85 4.64 32.61
CA LEU A 19 -9.72 4.78 31.70
C LEU A 19 -9.31 3.49 30.96
N PRO A 20 -9.25 2.30 31.59
CA PRO A 20 -8.92 1.07 30.89
C PRO A 20 -9.85 0.75 29.72
N ALA A 21 -11.15 1.07 29.83
CA ALA A 21 -12.08 0.85 28.72
C ALA A 21 -11.77 1.77 27.54
N TYR A 22 -11.48 3.05 27.76
CA TYR A 22 -11.07 3.95 26.67
C TYR A 22 -9.75 3.54 26.00
N LYS A 23 -8.73 3.16 26.78
CA LYS A 23 -7.45 2.68 26.21
C LYS A 23 -7.64 1.41 25.38
N ASN A 24 -8.37 0.42 25.90
CA ASN A 24 -8.58 -0.85 25.22
C ASN A 24 -9.54 -0.74 24.01
N LEU A 25 -10.58 0.08 24.12
CA LEU A 25 -11.47 0.36 23.00
C LEU A 25 -10.76 1.14 21.89
N GLY A 26 -9.88 2.08 22.26
CA GLY A 26 -9.02 2.78 21.30
C GLY A 26 -8.07 1.82 20.56
N MET A 27 -7.50 0.83 21.24
CA MET A 27 -6.70 -0.22 20.61
C MET A 27 -7.55 -1.08 19.67
N LEU A 28 -8.74 -1.51 20.11
CA LEU A 28 -9.65 -2.30 19.28
C LEU A 28 -10.07 -1.54 18.01
N TYR A 29 -10.40 -0.26 18.13
CA TYR A 29 -10.75 0.58 16.97
C TYR A 29 -9.55 0.82 16.04
N LYS A 30 -8.35 0.97 16.58
CA LYS A 30 -7.12 1.02 15.79
C LYS A 30 -6.93 -0.27 14.99
N ASP A 31 -7.05 -1.43 15.63
CA ASP A 31 -6.83 -2.74 15.02
C ASP A 31 -7.93 -3.12 14.01
N THR A 32 -9.14 -2.57 14.17
CA THR A 32 -10.25 -2.75 13.22
C THR A 32 -10.35 -1.65 12.16
N GLY A 33 -9.40 -0.71 12.13
CA GLY A 33 -9.37 0.36 11.13
C GLY A 33 -10.40 1.49 11.34
N GLN A 34 -11.09 1.52 12.49
CA GLN A 34 -12.02 2.59 12.88
C GLN A 34 -11.25 3.79 13.44
N VAL A 35 -10.40 4.40 12.60
CA VAL A 35 -9.35 5.34 13.03
C VAL A 35 -9.88 6.58 13.76
N LYS A 36 -11.04 7.12 13.35
CA LYS A 36 -11.69 8.26 14.04
C LYS A 36 -12.22 7.88 15.42
N ALA A 37 -12.79 6.69 15.56
CA ALA A 37 -13.29 6.20 16.84
C ALA A 37 -12.12 5.92 17.81
N ALA A 38 -11.02 5.38 17.28
CA ALA A 38 -9.77 5.20 18.03
C ALA A 38 -9.24 6.53 18.58
N GLU A 39 -9.16 7.57 17.73
CA GLU A 39 -8.73 8.91 18.13
C GLU A 39 -9.58 9.48 19.27
N ASN A 40 -10.91 9.42 19.14
CA ASN A 40 -11.84 9.89 20.17
C ASN A 40 -11.61 9.18 21.52
N CYS A 41 -11.38 7.86 21.48
CA CYS A 41 -11.09 7.09 22.70
C CYS A 41 -9.78 7.54 23.36
N TYR A 42 -8.71 7.74 22.60
CA TYR A 42 -7.44 8.20 23.15
C TYR A 42 -7.49 9.66 23.63
N LEU A 43 -8.20 10.54 22.93
CA LEU A 43 -8.42 11.92 23.40
C LEU A 43 -9.17 11.94 24.74
N LYS A 44 -10.19 11.11 24.89
CA LYS A 44 -10.90 10.95 26.17
C LYS A 44 -9.97 10.37 27.24
N ALA A 45 -9.16 9.36 26.92
CA ALA A 45 -8.16 8.82 27.84
C ALA A 45 -7.16 9.88 28.33
N LEU A 46 -6.66 10.74 27.44
CA LEU A 46 -5.76 11.86 27.77
C LEU A 46 -6.42 12.97 28.59
N SER A 47 -7.75 13.11 28.52
CA SER A 47 -8.49 14.04 29.38
C SER A 47 -8.66 13.53 30.82
N LEU A 48 -8.54 12.22 31.02
CA LEU A 48 -8.72 11.55 32.33
C LEU A 48 -7.39 11.34 33.07
N GLU A 49 -6.29 11.16 32.35
CA GLU A 49 -4.95 10.95 32.92
C GLU A 49 -3.88 11.67 32.07
N PRO A 50 -2.82 12.23 32.68
CA PRO A 50 -1.66 12.72 31.94
C PRO A 50 -1.11 11.70 30.95
N ALA A 51 -0.61 12.21 29.82
CA ALA A 51 -0.13 11.38 28.73
C ALA A 51 0.99 10.41 29.17
N THR A 52 0.78 9.11 28.96
CA THR A 52 1.83 8.10 29.09
C THR A 52 2.55 7.88 27.75
N ALA A 53 3.77 7.36 27.78
CA ALA A 53 4.51 7.02 26.56
C ALA A 53 3.72 6.09 25.62
N GLU A 54 3.02 5.11 26.19
CA GLU A 54 2.19 4.17 25.42
C GLU A 54 0.99 4.86 24.76
N THR A 55 0.30 5.74 25.49
CA THR A 55 -0.88 6.46 24.95
C THR A 55 -0.46 7.40 23.82
N LEU A 56 0.66 8.12 23.98
CA LEU A 56 1.24 8.97 22.93
C LEU A 56 1.68 8.17 21.71
N ASN A 57 2.36 7.03 21.92
CA ASN A 57 2.75 6.15 20.81
C ASN A 57 1.52 5.63 20.04
N ASN A 58 0.49 5.18 20.74
CA ASN A 58 -0.74 4.70 20.12
C ASN A 58 -1.49 5.82 19.37
N MET A 59 -1.52 7.04 19.93
CA MET A 59 -2.07 8.21 19.24
C MET A 59 -1.28 8.52 17.95
N GLY A 60 0.04 8.42 18.01
CA GLY A 60 0.90 8.56 16.85
C GLY A 60 0.56 7.57 15.73
N VAL A 61 0.30 6.31 16.06
CA VAL A 61 -0.15 5.29 15.08
C VAL A 61 -1.51 5.66 14.48
N VAL A 62 -2.45 6.12 15.30
CA VAL A 62 -3.77 6.55 14.82
C VAL A 62 -3.63 7.72 13.85
N MET A 63 -2.86 8.76 14.19
CA MET A 63 -2.61 9.91 13.31
C MET A 63 -1.88 9.51 12.02
N MET A 64 -0.91 8.59 12.10
CA MET A 64 -0.22 8.04 10.93
C MET A 64 -1.22 7.34 9.99
N ASN A 65 -2.15 6.54 10.53
CA ASN A 65 -3.19 5.87 9.73
C ASN A 65 -4.19 6.85 9.10
N GLN A 66 -4.27 8.09 9.59
CA GLN A 66 -5.03 9.19 8.98
C GLN A 66 -4.20 10.01 7.97
N GLY A 67 -2.93 9.68 7.75
CA GLY A 67 -2.01 10.46 6.91
C GLY A 67 -1.50 11.74 7.58
N ARG A 68 -1.78 11.96 8.86
CA ARG A 68 -1.33 13.13 9.65
C ARG A 68 0.08 12.92 10.18
N TYR A 69 1.05 12.76 9.27
CA TYR A 69 2.41 12.32 9.62
C TYR A 69 3.17 13.28 10.55
N ALA A 70 2.95 14.60 10.44
CA ALA A 70 3.60 15.57 11.31
C ALA A 70 3.12 15.46 12.76
N GLU A 71 1.81 15.28 12.97
CA GLU A 71 1.23 15.12 14.31
C GLU A 71 1.57 13.75 14.88
N ALA A 72 1.62 12.72 14.03
CA ALA A 72 2.07 11.38 14.40
C ALA A 72 3.51 11.42 14.92
N GLU A 73 4.41 12.09 14.20
CA GLU A 73 5.80 12.26 14.59
C GLU A 73 5.93 12.96 15.95
N GLU A 74 5.23 14.08 16.16
CA GLU A 74 5.28 14.82 17.41
C GLU A 74 4.89 13.94 18.61
N ASN A 75 3.77 13.21 18.49
CA ASN A 75 3.30 12.30 19.55
C ASN A 75 4.32 11.18 19.83
N VAL A 76 4.86 10.55 18.79
CA VAL A 76 5.85 9.47 18.96
C VAL A 76 7.15 10.00 19.56
N ARG A 77 7.60 11.20 19.18
CA ARG A 77 8.79 11.82 19.78
C ARG A 77 8.57 12.16 21.25
N GLN A 78 7.40 12.67 21.63
CA GLN A 78 7.05 12.87 23.04
C GLN A 78 7.02 11.54 23.82
N ALA A 79 6.48 10.47 23.23
CA ALA A 79 6.55 9.14 23.81
C ALA A 79 7.99 8.69 24.09
N LEU A 80 8.90 8.95 23.15
CA LEU A 80 10.33 8.63 23.28
C LEU A 80 11.07 9.51 24.29
N VAL A 81 10.62 10.75 24.53
CA VAL A 81 11.12 11.57 25.65
C VAL A 81 10.76 10.94 26.99
N LEU A 82 9.52 10.46 27.14
CA LEU A 82 9.06 9.80 28.37
C LEU A 82 9.67 8.41 28.57
N ALA A 83 9.86 7.64 27.49
CA ALA A 83 10.39 6.28 27.53
C ALA A 83 11.38 6.03 26.37
N PRO A 84 12.67 6.42 26.50
CA PRO A 84 13.66 6.30 25.42
C PRO A 84 13.96 4.86 24.96
N LYS A 85 13.59 3.86 25.75
CA LYS A 85 13.78 2.42 25.45
C LYS A 85 12.52 1.75 24.90
N LEU A 86 11.48 2.52 24.56
CA LEU A 86 10.25 1.99 23.99
C LEU A 86 10.49 1.61 22.51
N GLY A 87 10.89 0.36 22.27
CA GLY A 87 11.22 -0.14 20.93
C GLY A 87 10.12 0.07 19.89
N ASP A 88 8.86 -0.15 20.28
CA ASP A 88 7.70 0.02 19.41
C ASP A 88 7.54 1.48 18.93
N ALA A 89 7.85 2.45 19.79
CA ALA A 89 7.82 3.87 19.43
C ALA A 89 8.96 4.23 18.45
N TRP A 90 10.15 3.65 18.61
CA TRP A 90 11.21 3.80 17.62
C TRP A 90 10.84 3.15 16.27
N ASN A 91 10.22 1.96 16.28
CA ASN A 91 9.73 1.33 15.05
C ASN A 91 8.66 2.20 14.36
N ASN A 92 7.71 2.74 15.12
CA ASN A 92 6.67 3.62 14.59
C ASN A 92 7.26 4.94 14.06
N LEU A 93 8.27 5.50 14.71
CA LEU A 93 9.00 6.65 14.17
C LEU A 93 9.66 6.30 12.82
N GLY A 94 10.26 5.12 12.70
CA GLY A 94 10.81 4.61 11.45
C GLY A 94 9.77 4.52 10.32
N LEU A 95 8.58 3.98 10.62
CA LEU A 95 7.45 3.92 9.67
C LEU A 95 6.97 5.32 9.24
N ILE A 96 6.88 6.27 10.18
CA ILE A 96 6.51 7.65 9.88
C ILE A 96 7.55 8.31 8.95
N MET A 97 8.84 8.10 9.22
CA MET A 97 9.91 8.61 8.36
C MET A 97 9.90 7.97 6.98
N GLN A 98 9.59 6.67 6.87
CA GLN A 98 9.37 6.00 5.57
C GLN A 98 8.21 6.64 4.81
N ALA A 99 7.07 6.88 5.46
CA ALA A 99 5.91 7.51 4.83
C ALA A 99 6.21 8.93 4.34
N LYS A 100 7.07 9.67 5.06
CA LYS A 100 7.60 10.99 4.65
C LYS A 100 8.73 10.91 3.62
N MET A 101 9.16 9.70 3.22
CA MET A 101 10.30 9.44 2.32
C MET A 101 11.65 9.96 2.83
N VAL A 102 11.81 10.13 4.16
CA VAL A 102 13.07 10.57 4.78
C VAL A 102 13.88 9.34 5.22
N ASN A 103 14.41 8.62 4.23
CA ASN A 103 14.96 7.26 4.42
C ASN A 103 16.14 7.18 5.41
N VAL A 104 16.97 8.23 5.52
CA VAL A 104 18.10 8.25 6.46
C VAL A 104 17.62 8.32 7.92
N GLU A 105 16.60 9.14 8.20
CA GLU A 105 16.01 9.22 9.53
C GLU A 105 15.22 7.96 9.87
N ALA A 106 14.57 7.35 8.88
CA ALA A 106 13.92 6.05 9.03
C ALA A 106 14.92 4.96 9.45
N GLU A 107 16.08 4.91 8.79
CA GLU A 107 17.16 3.96 9.13
C GLU A 107 17.61 4.15 10.59
N GLN A 108 17.89 5.39 11.02
CA GLN A 108 18.30 5.68 12.39
C GLN A 108 17.24 5.23 13.41
N ALA A 109 15.95 5.49 13.15
CA ALA A 109 14.88 5.08 14.03
C ALA A 109 14.75 3.56 14.15
N PHE A 110 14.83 2.83 13.03
CA PHE A 110 14.82 1.36 13.06
C PHE A 110 16.05 0.76 13.75
N GLU A 111 17.23 1.37 13.60
CA GLU A 111 18.41 0.95 14.35
C GLU A 111 18.20 1.10 15.87
N GLN A 112 17.56 2.18 16.32
CA GLN A 112 17.21 2.35 17.75
C GLN A 112 16.16 1.34 18.21
N ALA A 113 15.15 1.07 17.38
CA ALA A 113 14.15 0.04 17.66
C ALA A 113 14.81 -1.33 17.87
N LEU A 114 15.75 -1.72 16.98
CA LEU A 114 16.49 -2.97 17.08
C LEU A 114 17.55 -2.98 18.20
N LYS A 115 18.06 -1.82 18.65
CA LYS A 115 18.86 -1.76 19.89
C LYS A 115 18.01 -2.09 21.12
N CYS A 116 16.75 -1.66 21.13
CA CYS A 116 15.81 -1.97 22.22
C CYS A 116 15.31 -3.41 22.15
N GLN A 117 14.99 -3.89 20.94
CA GLN A 117 14.41 -5.21 20.67
C GLN A 117 15.12 -5.89 19.48
N PRO A 118 16.29 -6.52 19.67
CA PRO A 118 17.14 -6.99 18.56
C PRO A 118 16.55 -8.07 17.65
N ASN A 119 15.48 -8.74 18.09
CA ASN A 119 14.88 -9.88 17.40
C ASN A 119 13.41 -9.63 17.03
N ASP A 120 12.92 -8.39 17.12
CA ASP A 120 11.55 -8.10 16.70
C ASP A 120 11.42 -8.27 15.18
N ALA A 121 10.65 -9.28 14.77
CA ALA A 121 10.50 -9.67 13.38
C ALA A 121 9.85 -8.56 12.54
N LYS A 122 8.88 -7.83 13.12
CA LYS A 122 8.18 -6.73 12.46
C LYS A 122 9.15 -5.59 12.16
N THR A 123 9.91 -5.14 13.15
CA THR A 123 10.95 -4.10 12.98
C THR A 123 12.00 -4.53 11.96
N LEU A 124 12.47 -5.78 11.99
CA LEU A 124 13.42 -6.31 11.01
C LEU A 124 12.86 -6.25 9.57
N SER A 125 11.59 -6.63 9.38
CA SER A 125 10.92 -6.56 8.09
C SER A 125 10.74 -5.11 7.62
N ASN A 126 10.25 -4.21 8.48
CA ASN A 126 10.09 -2.79 8.18
C ASN A 126 11.42 -2.13 7.82
N PHE A 127 12.47 -2.42 8.58
CA PHE A 127 13.80 -1.88 8.35
C PHE A 127 14.37 -2.32 7.00
N SER A 128 14.11 -3.58 6.59
CA SER A 128 14.56 -4.09 5.30
C SER A 128 14.05 -3.27 4.11
N VAL A 129 12.83 -2.74 4.21
CA VAL A 129 12.25 -1.86 3.17
C VAL A 129 13.03 -0.55 3.07
N THR A 130 13.40 0.07 4.21
CA THR A 130 14.29 1.26 4.19
C THR A 130 15.66 0.93 3.61
N LEU A 131 16.26 -0.19 4.04
CA LEU A 131 17.57 -0.61 3.54
C LEU A 131 17.55 -0.83 2.02
N LYS A 132 16.46 -1.43 1.49
CA LYS A 132 16.23 -1.58 0.05
C LYS A 132 16.17 -0.22 -0.66
N LEU A 133 15.41 0.74 -0.13
CA LEU A 133 15.31 2.10 -0.68
C LEU A 133 16.65 2.85 -0.64
N LEU A 134 17.52 2.54 0.32
CA LEU A 134 18.88 3.07 0.42
C LEU A 134 19.92 2.28 -0.42
N GLY A 135 19.50 1.26 -1.18
CA GLY A 135 20.38 0.41 -1.98
C GLY A 135 21.21 -0.61 -1.18
N LYS A 136 20.95 -0.75 0.12
CA LYS A 136 21.66 -1.68 1.04
C LYS A 136 21.06 -3.09 0.98
N LEU A 137 20.95 -3.67 -0.21
CA LEU A 137 20.22 -4.92 -0.47
C LEU A 137 20.70 -6.11 0.39
N SER A 138 22.01 -6.28 0.57
CA SER A 138 22.55 -7.39 1.38
C SER A 138 22.18 -7.28 2.86
N GLN A 139 22.06 -6.05 3.39
CA GLN A 139 21.63 -5.82 4.77
C GLN A 139 20.12 -6.07 4.91
N ALA A 140 19.33 -5.62 3.93
CA ALA A 140 17.90 -5.87 3.87
C ALA A 140 17.60 -7.38 3.87
N GLU A 141 18.30 -8.15 3.03
CA GLU A 141 18.22 -9.60 2.98
C GLU A 141 18.56 -10.25 4.33
N ALA A 142 19.64 -9.81 4.98
CA ALA A 142 20.05 -10.34 6.28
C ALA A 142 18.99 -10.07 7.36
N CYS A 143 18.38 -8.88 7.37
CA CYS A 143 17.27 -8.53 8.26
C CYS A 143 16.08 -9.47 8.05
N LEU A 144 15.68 -9.72 6.80
CA LEU A 144 14.53 -10.57 6.48
C LEU A 144 14.79 -12.04 6.81
N LYS A 145 15.98 -12.56 6.49
CA LYS A 145 16.39 -13.91 6.92
C LYS A 145 16.35 -14.05 8.44
N LYS A 146 16.77 -13.02 9.18
CA LYS A 146 16.66 -12.99 10.64
C LYS A 146 15.20 -12.98 11.10
N ALA A 147 14.34 -12.16 10.49
CA ALA A 147 12.91 -12.12 10.79
C ALA A 147 12.26 -13.49 10.58
N ILE A 148 12.49 -14.12 9.43
CA ILE A 148 11.99 -15.45 9.07
C ILE A 148 12.52 -16.53 10.04
N SER A 149 13.77 -16.42 10.50
CA SER A 149 14.31 -17.36 11.49
C SER A 149 13.62 -17.28 12.85
N LYS A 150 13.02 -16.12 13.18
CA LYS A 150 12.27 -15.91 14.43
C LYS A 150 10.80 -16.27 14.28
N ASP A 151 10.23 -15.97 13.12
CA ASP A 151 8.88 -16.38 12.77
C ASP A 151 8.84 -16.91 11.32
N PRO A 152 8.92 -18.25 11.14
CA PRO A 152 8.85 -18.87 9.83
C PRO A 152 7.51 -18.70 9.11
N HIS A 153 6.45 -18.28 9.82
CA HIS A 153 5.12 -18.01 9.27
C HIS A 153 4.87 -16.52 9.06
N TYR A 154 5.89 -15.67 9.17
CA TYR A 154 5.74 -14.25 8.92
C TYR A 154 5.69 -13.94 7.41
N ALA A 155 4.49 -13.93 6.86
CA ALA A 155 4.22 -13.72 5.43
C ALA A 155 4.90 -12.47 4.85
N ASP A 156 4.83 -11.32 5.54
CA ASP A 156 5.40 -10.06 5.03
C ASP A 156 6.93 -10.15 4.87
N ALA A 157 7.62 -10.88 5.75
CA ALA A 157 9.07 -11.06 5.64
C ALA A 157 9.44 -11.93 4.43
N HIS A 158 8.66 -12.99 4.15
CA HIS A 158 8.85 -13.78 2.93
C HIS A 158 8.54 -12.97 1.68
N LEU A 159 7.48 -12.16 1.68
CA LEU A 159 7.10 -11.32 0.55
C LEU A 159 8.17 -10.27 0.24
N ASN A 160 8.67 -9.57 1.27
CA ASN A 160 9.73 -8.58 1.14
C ASN A 160 11.06 -9.21 0.68
N LEU A 161 11.37 -10.43 1.12
CA LEU A 161 12.54 -11.17 0.64
C LEU A 161 12.39 -11.55 -0.83
N GLY A 162 11.20 -12.01 -1.23
CA GLY A 162 10.86 -12.28 -2.63
C GLY A 162 11.05 -11.04 -3.51
N ASN A 163 10.61 -9.87 -3.05
CA ASN A 163 10.80 -8.59 -3.75
C ASN A 163 12.28 -8.23 -3.92
N ILE A 164 13.13 -8.45 -2.90
CA ILE A 164 14.58 -8.22 -3.03
C ILE A 164 15.17 -9.17 -4.07
N TYR A 165 14.76 -10.44 -4.10
CA TYR A 165 15.22 -11.38 -5.11
C TYR A 165 14.74 -11.02 -6.51
N LEU A 166 13.53 -10.47 -6.68
CA LEU A 166 13.08 -9.93 -7.97
C LEU A 166 13.95 -8.76 -8.43
N ASP A 167 14.23 -7.79 -7.55
CA ASP A 167 15.11 -6.66 -7.86
C ASP A 167 16.53 -7.11 -8.28
N GLN A 168 17.00 -8.24 -7.75
CA GLN A 168 18.30 -8.84 -8.08
C GLN A 168 18.27 -9.77 -9.31
N GLY A 169 17.10 -10.01 -9.91
CA GLY A 169 16.93 -10.97 -11.01
C GLY A 169 17.03 -12.44 -10.58
N MET A 170 16.96 -12.73 -9.28
CA MET A 170 17.02 -14.07 -8.70
C MET A 170 15.63 -14.73 -8.72
N ILE A 171 15.09 -14.96 -9.92
CA ILE A 171 13.69 -15.33 -10.17
C ILE A 171 13.27 -16.59 -9.39
N SER A 172 14.05 -17.67 -9.43
CA SER A 172 13.69 -18.92 -8.74
C SER A 172 13.61 -18.75 -7.21
N GLN A 173 14.51 -17.95 -6.62
CA GLN A 173 14.48 -17.67 -5.17
C GLN A 173 13.31 -16.76 -4.80
N ALA A 174 12.99 -15.78 -5.65
CA ALA A 174 11.81 -14.94 -5.47
C ALA A 174 10.52 -15.77 -5.45
N ILE A 175 10.35 -16.65 -6.44
CA ILE A 175 9.20 -17.54 -6.57
C ILE A 175 9.07 -18.43 -5.33
N ALA A 176 10.16 -19.03 -4.84
CA ALA A 176 10.12 -19.85 -3.63
C ALA A 176 9.65 -19.06 -2.39
N CYS A 177 10.10 -17.82 -2.24
CA CYS A 177 9.63 -16.95 -1.16
C CYS A 177 8.14 -16.61 -1.31
N ILE A 178 7.71 -16.27 -2.53
CA ILE A 178 6.31 -15.93 -2.83
C ILE A 178 5.38 -17.12 -2.62
N GLN A 179 5.78 -18.32 -3.03
CA GLN A 179 5.03 -19.55 -2.76
C GLN A 179 4.85 -19.78 -1.25
N ARG A 180 5.89 -19.51 -0.45
CA ARG A 180 5.76 -19.59 1.01
C ARG A 180 4.74 -18.61 1.56
N VAL A 181 4.63 -17.40 0.99
CA VAL A 181 3.56 -16.44 1.34
C VAL A 181 2.20 -17.03 1.03
N LEU A 182 2.02 -17.66 -0.14
CA LEU A 182 0.74 -18.25 -0.55
C LEU A 182 0.36 -19.50 0.26
N GLU A 183 1.33 -20.24 0.80
CA GLU A 183 1.08 -21.32 1.76
C GLU A 183 0.54 -20.77 3.09
N ILE A 184 1.08 -19.64 3.56
CA ILE A 184 0.68 -19.00 4.83
C ILE A 184 -0.65 -18.23 4.67
N ALA A 185 -0.79 -17.51 3.56
CA ALA A 185 -1.91 -16.62 3.26
C ALA A 185 -2.34 -16.80 1.79
N PRO A 186 -3.18 -17.81 1.48
CA PRO A 186 -3.55 -18.16 0.10
C PRO A 186 -4.24 -17.06 -0.71
N ASN A 187 -4.84 -16.09 -0.01
CA ASN A 187 -5.54 -14.95 -0.61
C ASN A 187 -4.70 -13.66 -0.60
N ASN A 188 -3.40 -13.73 -0.31
CA ASN A 188 -2.53 -12.55 -0.32
C ASN A 188 -2.38 -12.03 -1.77
N LEU A 189 -3.01 -10.89 -2.05
CA LEU A 189 -3.10 -10.35 -3.41
C LEU A 189 -1.73 -9.94 -3.96
N SER A 190 -0.88 -9.33 -3.13
CA SER A 190 0.48 -8.92 -3.53
C SER A 190 1.37 -10.12 -3.87
N ALA A 191 1.19 -11.25 -3.19
CA ALA A 191 1.91 -12.48 -3.52
C ALA A 191 1.47 -13.04 -4.88
N HIS A 192 0.18 -13.02 -5.20
CA HIS A 192 -0.29 -13.38 -6.55
C HIS A 192 0.23 -12.44 -7.63
N ASP A 193 0.23 -11.13 -7.36
CA ASP A 193 0.77 -10.09 -8.26
C ASP A 193 2.25 -10.36 -8.56
N ASN A 194 3.06 -10.51 -7.51
CA ASN A 194 4.48 -10.79 -7.63
C ASN A 194 4.77 -12.15 -8.28
N LEU A 195 3.93 -13.16 -8.05
CA LEU A 195 4.09 -14.47 -8.69
C LEU A 195 3.86 -14.35 -10.19
N LEU A 196 2.80 -13.65 -10.62
CA LEU A 196 2.51 -13.43 -12.03
C LEU A 196 3.63 -12.65 -12.73
N PHE A 197 4.17 -11.64 -12.06
CA PHE A 197 5.36 -10.94 -12.52
C PHE A 197 6.58 -11.85 -12.62
N ALA A 198 6.90 -12.63 -11.58
CA ALA A 198 8.05 -13.51 -11.58
C ALA A 198 7.95 -14.59 -12.66
N MET A 199 6.76 -15.13 -12.90
CA MET A 199 6.48 -16.12 -13.93
C MET A 199 6.75 -15.61 -15.34
N THR A 200 6.71 -14.29 -15.62
CA THR A 200 7.08 -13.79 -16.96
C THR A 200 8.56 -13.97 -17.27
N TYR A 201 9.40 -14.14 -16.25
CA TYR A 201 10.85 -14.31 -16.36
C TYR A 201 11.32 -15.74 -16.04
N SER A 202 10.40 -16.70 -15.94
CA SER A 202 10.71 -18.11 -15.69
C SER A 202 10.17 -18.98 -16.84
N ASP A 203 10.98 -19.95 -17.25
CA ASP A 203 10.60 -21.00 -18.20
C ASP A 203 10.01 -22.24 -17.50
N ASP A 204 9.96 -22.23 -16.17
CA ASP A 204 9.50 -23.38 -15.36
C ASP A 204 7.97 -23.55 -15.37
N TYR A 205 7.24 -22.57 -15.90
CA TYR A 205 5.77 -22.52 -15.89
C TYR A 205 5.18 -22.56 -17.30
N THR A 206 4.26 -23.48 -17.50
CA THR A 206 3.42 -23.58 -18.70
C THR A 206 2.46 -22.40 -18.82
N HIS A 207 1.86 -22.24 -20.01
CA HIS A 207 0.84 -21.21 -20.22
C HIS A 207 -0.38 -21.43 -19.33
N GLU A 208 -0.80 -22.68 -19.18
CA GLU A 208 -1.96 -23.09 -18.38
C GLU A 208 -1.77 -22.77 -16.90
N GLU A 209 -0.57 -22.99 -16.36
CA GLU A 209 -0.25 -22.66 -14.96
C GLU A 209 -0.29 -21.15 -14.72
N ARG A 210 0.31 -20.36 -15.63
CA ARG A 210 0.25 -18.89 -15.54
C ARG A 210 -1.19 -18.39 -15.61
N LEU A 211 -1.98 -18.95 -16.52
CA LEU A 211 -3.40 -18.62 -16.68
C LEU A 211 -4.21 -18.98 -15.43
N ALA A 212 -3.92 -20.10 -14.78
CA ALA A 212 -4.58 -20.49 -13.53
C ALA A 212 -4.32 -19.47 -12.40
N VAL A 213 -3.08 -19.03 -12.23
CA VAL A 213 -2.73 -17.98 -11.25
C VAL A 213 -3.40 -16.65 -11.60
N ALA A 214 -3.42 -16.27 -12.89
CA ALA A 214 -4.08 -15.06 -13.35
C ALA A 214 -5.59 -15.09 -13.10
N HIS A 215 -6.24 -16.23 -13.31
CA HIS A 215 -7.64 -16.43 -12.94
C HIS A 215 -7.85 -16.31 -11.44
N GLN A 216 -6.99 -16.89 -10.62
CA GLN A 216 -7.10 -16.77 -9.16
C GLN A 216 -6.97 -15.30 -8.71
N TYR A 217 -5.99 -14.56 -9.23
CA TYR A 217 -5.85 -13.13 -9.00
C TYR A 217 -7.14 -12.38 -9.38
N GLY A 218 -7.68 -12.64 -10.59
CA GLY A 218 -8.93 -12.04 -11.05
C GLY A 218 -10.15 -12.37 -10.18
N GLN A 219 -10.22 -13.57 -9.60
CA GLN A 219 -11.29 -13.90 -8.65
C GLN A 219 -11.13 -13.18 -7.31
N LEU A 220 -9.90 -12.99 -6.83
CA LEU A 220 -9.63 -12.25 -5.61
C LEU A 220 -9.97 -10.76 -5.78
N THR A 221 -9.55 -10.13 -6.88
CA THR A 221 -9.86 -8.71 -7.14
C THR A 221 -11.36 -8.46 -7.32
N LYS A 222 -12.08 -9.37 -7.98
CA LYS A 222 -13.56 -9.31 -8.07
C LYS A 222 -14.25 -9.34 -6.71
N LYS A 223 -13.73 -10.10 -5.74
CA LYS A 223 -14.29 -10.12 -4.37
C LYS A 223 -14.06 -8.79 -3.64
N LEU A 224 -13.00 -8.06 -3.97
CA LEU A 224 -12.72 -6.74 -3.41
C LEU A 224 -13.61 -5.65 -4.02
N ALA A 225 -13.97 -5.78 -5.31
CA ALA A 225 -14.92 -4.90 -5.98
C ALA A 225 -16.37 -5.29 -5.63
N ASN A 226 -16.87 -4.78 -4.50
CA ASN A 226 -18.19 -5.16 -3.98
C ASN A 226 -19.39 -4.69 -4.83
N THR A 227 -19.22 -3.61 -5.60
CA THR A 227 -20.29 -2.97 -6.40
C THR A 227 -19.72 -2.47 -7.74
N PRO A 228 -19.35 -3.38 -8.66
CA PRO A 228 -18.83 -2.97 -9.96
C PRO A 228 -19.91 -2.23 -10.77
N TYR A 229 -19.49 -1.29 -11.61
CA TYR A 229 -20.40 -0.59 -12.51
C TYR A 229 -20.94 -1.54 -13.58
N THR A 230 -22.21 -1.34 -13.91
CA THR A 230 -22.95 -2.13 -14.91
C THR A 230 -23.61 -1.27 -15.99
N HIS A 231 -23.44 0.06 -15.87
CA HIS A 231 -24.03 1.05 -16.76
C HIS A 231 -22.97 2.13 -17.03
N TRP A 232 -22.77 2.45 -18.31
CA TRP A 232 -21.81 3.43 -18.78
C TRP A 232 -22.50 4.43 -19.70
N ASN A 233 -22.27 5.72 -19.48
CA ASN A 233 -22.86 6.79 -20.31
C ASN A 233 -21.97 7.08 -21.52
N VAL A 234 -21.85 6.09 -22.39
CA VAL A 234 -21.10 6.15 -23.65
C VAL A 234 -21.97 5.66 -24.79
N SER A 235 -21.75 6.22 -25.98
CA SER A 235 -22.52 5.87 -27.17
C SER A 235 -21.60 5.61 -28.35
N GLU A 236 -21.94 4.65 -29.20
CA GLU A 236 -21.27 4.47 -30.50
C GLU A 236 -21.43 5.70 -31.42
N GLN A 237 -22.36 6.60 -31.10
CA GLN A 237 -22.58 7.86 -31.81
C GLN A 237 -21.74 9.03 -31.26
N ASP A 238 -20.97 8.82 -30.19
CA ASP A 238 -20.08 9.85 -29.66
C ASP A 238 -19.06 10.25 -30.73
N GLN A 239 -18.83 11.55 -30.87
CA GLN A 239 -17.97 12.08 -31.95
C GLN A 239 -16.52 11.60 -31.86
N ARG A 240 -16.05 11.31 -30.64
CA ARG A 240 -14.69 10.88 -30.36
C ARG A 240 -14.67 9.69 -29.41
N LEU A 241 -13.79 8.74 -29.68
CA LEU A 241 -13.50 7.63 -28.81
C LEU A 241 -12.63 8.10 -27.63
N ARG A 242 -13.25 8.27 -26.47
CA ARG A 242 -12.58 8.49 -25.16
C ARG A 242 -11.85 7.23 -24.71
N VAL A 243 -10.52 7.29 -24.63
CA VAL A 243 -9.63 6.19 -24.22
C VAL A 243 -8.82 6.63 -23.01
N GLY A 244 -8.92 5.90 -21.91
CA GLY A 244 -8.13 6.12 -20.70
C GLY A 244 -6.92 5.19 -20.60
N LEU A 245 -5.79 5.75 -20.20
CA LEU A 245 -4.55 5.02 -19.93
C LEU A 245 -4.22 5.11 -18.44
N VAL A 246 -4.17 3.96 -17.75
CA VAL A 246 -3.84 3.87 -16.33
C VAL A 246 -2.43 3.31 -16.18
N SER A 247 -1.55 4.03 -15.50
CA SER A 247 -0.18 3.54 -15.28
C SER A 247 0.56 4.26 -14.15
N GLY A 248 1.43 3.54 -13.46
CA GLY A 248 2.41 4.11 -12.53
C GLY A 248 3.60 4.76 -13.22
N ASP A 249 3.69 4.61 -14.54
CA ASP A 249 4.91 4.83 -15.30
C ASP A 249 4.81 5.99 -16.30
N LEU A 250 3.84 6.89 -16.12
CA LEU A 250 3.67 8.10 -16.92
C LEU A 250 4.69 9.20 -16.56
N ARG A 251 5.96 8.80 -16.51
CA ARG A 251 7.15 9.56 -16.07
C ARG A 251 8.39 8.98 -16.76
N GLN A 252 9.60 9.30 -16.31
CA GLN A 252 10.83 8.75 -16.85
C GLN A 252 10.92 7.23 -16.63
N HIS A 253 10.34 6.47 -17.54
CA HIS A 253 10.20 5.00 -17.48
C HIS A 253 10.07 4.42 -18.89
N PRO A 254 10.50 3.16 -19.14
CA PRO A 254 10.34 2.50 -20.44
C PRO A 254 8.92 2.60 -21.04
N VAL A 255 7.87 2.43 -20.24
CA VAL A 255 6.47 2.56 -20.70
C VAL A 255 6.22 3.92 -21.36
N ALA A 256 6.65 5.02 -20.74
CA ALA A 256 6.50 6.36 -21.31
C ALA A 256 7.26 6.54 -22.62
N TYR A 257 8.45 5.95 -22.76
CA TYR A 257 9.22 6.05 -24.01
C TYR A 257 8.51 5.38 -25.17
N PHE A 258 7.99 4.16 -24.97
CA PHE A 258 7.19 3.47 -25.98
C PHE A 258 5.88 4.20 -26.28
N LEU A 259 5.20 4.67 -25.23
CA LEU A 259 3.95 5.42 -25.35
C LEU A 259 4.15 6.72 -26.15
N SER A 260 5.24 7.45 -25.92
CA SER A 260 5.52 8.71 -26.60
C SER A 260 5.65 8.58 -28.13
N ALA A 261 6.09 7.40 -28.61
CA ALA A 261 6.17 7.11 -30.02
C ALA A 261 4.77 6.96 -30.63
N TRP A 262 3.84 6.33 -29.91
CA TRP A 262 2.47 6.12 -30.36
C TRP A 262 1.63 7.40 -30.30
N LEU A 263 1.73 8.17 -29.21
CA LEU A 263 0.90 9.37 -28.97
C LEU A 263 0.99 10.40 -30.11
N LYS A 264 2.14 10.51 -30.76
CA LYS A 264 2.38 11.43 -31.90
C LYS A 264 1.54 11.11 -33.14
N HIS A 265 1.02 9.89 -33.23
CA HIS A 265 0.27 9.40 -34.38
C HIS A 265 -1.23 9.25 -34.09
N VAL A 266 -1.68 9.64 -32.90
CA VAL A 266 -3.10 9.60 -32.54
C VAL A 266 -3.84 10.72 -33.26
N ASP A 267 -4.87 10.35 -34.04
CA ASP A 267 -5.79 11.31 -34.65
C ASP A 267 -6.72 11.87 -33.57
N THR A 268 -6.36 13.04 -33.05
CA THR A 268 -7.11 13.70 -31.98
C THR A 268 -8.51 14.15 -32.42
N THR A 269 -8.82 14.16 -33.71
CA THR A 269 -10.18 14.43 -34.20
C THR A 269 -11.12 13.24 -34.00
N LYS A 270 -10.57 12.04 -33.81
CA LYS A 270 -11.32 10.78 -33.61
C LYS A 270 -11.14 10.18 -32.23
N ILE A 271 -10.00 10.42 -31.58
CA ILE A 271 -9.66 9.83 -30.29
C ILE A 271 -9.41 10.94 -29.27
N GLU A 272 -9.96 10.76 -28.07
CA GLU A 272 -9.72 11.61 -26.92
C GLU A 272 -9.01 10.82 -25.83
N LEU A 273 -7.82 11.27 -25.45
CA LEU A 273 -6.98 10.54 -24.51
C LEU A 273 -7.10 11.11 -23.09
N PHE A 274 -7.26 10.20 -22.13
CA PHE A 274 -7.25 10.47 -20.70
C PHE A 274 -6.06 9.73 -20.08
N ALA A 275 -5.33 10.39 -19.18
CA ALA A 275 -4.21 9.80 -18.45
C ALA A 275 -4.53 9.72 -16.96
N TYR A 276 -4.29 8.55 -16.38
CA TYR A 276 -4.45 8.30 -14.96
C TYR A 276 -3.13 7.79 -14.37
N SER A 277 -2.37 8.68 -13.73
CA SER A 277 -1.12 8.33 -13.05
C SER A 277 -1.41 7.73 -11.68
N THR A 278 -1.01 6.49 -11.43
CA THR A 278 -1.27 5.80 -10.14
C THR A 278 -0.22 6.09 -9.07
N ASP A 279 0.94 6.56 -9.49
CA ASP A 279 2.13 6.86 -8.69
C ASP A 279 2.11 8.31 -8.16
N GLY A 280 1.67 9.26 -8.98
CA GLY A 280 1.60 10.69 -8.64
C GLY A 280 2.91 11.45 -8.75
N ARG A 281 4.07 10.79 -8.90
CA ARG A 281 5.32 11.45 -9.28
C ARG A 281 5.24 11.98 -10.71
N GLU A 282 5.76 13.18 -10.90
CA GLU A 282 5.87 13.82 -12.21
C GLU A 282 7.30 14.31 -12.44
N ASP A 283 7.76 14.25 -13.69
CA ASP A 283 9.07 14.73 -14.11
C ASP A 283 9.04 15.37 -15.51
N ALA A 284 10.21 15.63 -16.07
CA ALA A 284 10.33 16.21 -17.41
C ALA A 284 9.68 15.35 -18.50
N THR A 285 9.71 14.01 -18.37
CA THR A 285 9.01 13.12 -19.30
C THR A 285 7.50 13.29 -19.16
N THR A 286 6.98 13.33 -17.93
CA THR A 286 5.55 13.63 -17.68
C THR A 286 5.12 14.93 -18.37
N ALA A 287 5.91 16.00 -18.24
CA ALA A 287 5.61 17.29 -18.87
C ALA A 287 5.53 17.22 -20.41
N THR A 288 6.29 16.34 -21.04
CA THR A 288 6.24 16.11 -22.49
C THR A 288 5.06 15.24 -22.95
N LEU A 289 4.54 14.38 -22.07
CA LEU A 289 3.38 13.54 -22.34
C LEU A 289 2.06 14.30 -22.22
N LYS A 290 1.93 15.15 -21.19
CA LYS A 290 0.67 15.87 -20.87
C LYS A 290 -0.03 16.53 -22.06
N PRO A 291 0.65 17.21 -23.01
CA PRO A 291 -0.01 17.85 -24.14
C PRO A 291 -0.77 16.92 -25.09
N TYR A 292 -0.50 15.60 -25.06
CA TYR A 292 -1.23 14.62 -25.88
C TYR A 292 -2.56 14.17 -25.25
N PHE A 293 -2.81 14.53 -23.98
CA PHE A 293 -3.99 14.11 -23.24
C PHE A 293 -4.95 15.29 -23.05
N ALA A 294 -6.24 15.04 -23.28
CA ALA A 294 -7.30 16.00 -22.99
C ALA A 294 -7.54 16.13 -21.47
N HIS A 295 -7.24 15.05 -20.73
CA HIS A 295 -7.38 14.99 -19.28
C HIS A 295 -6.19 14.26 -18.66
N TRP A 296 -5.69 14.77 -17.53
CA TRP A 296 -4.61 14.16 -16.76
C TRP A 296 -4.93 14.22 -15.27
N GLN A 297 -5.07 13.06 -14.66
CA GLN A 297 -5.44 12.93 -13.26
C GLN A 297 -4.48 11.99 -12.54
N SER A 298 -4.07 12.37 -11.33
CA SER A 298 -3.39 11.44 -10.45
C SER A 298 -4.44 10.66 -9.63
N LEU A 299 -4.24 9.35 -9.55
CA LEU A 299 -4.96 8.43 -8.68
C LEU A 299 -4.15 8.07 -7.42
N ALA A 300 -2.99 8.69 -7.23
CA ALA A 300 -2.16 8.46 -6.05
C ALA A 300 -2.93 8.84 -4.78
N GLY A 301 -2.89 7.97 -3.76
CA GLY A 301 -3.63 8.14 -2.52
C GLY A 301 -5.13 7.79 -2.59
N HIS A 302 -5.68 7.53 -3.78
CA HIS A 302 -7.05 7.03 -3.90
C HIS A 302 -7.09 5.50 -3.79
N ASN A 303 -7.99 4.97 -2.96
CA ASN A 303 -8.31 3.55 -2.97
C ASN A 303 -8.98 3.14 -4.30
N ASP A 304 -9.15 1.85 -4.55
CA ASP A 304 -9.65 1.34 -5.85
C ASP A 304 -11.06 1.82 -6.18
N GLN A 305 -11.95 1.87 -5.20
CA GLN A 305 -13.31 2.39 -5.39
C GLN A 305 -13.31 3.87 -5.78
N ALA A 306 -12.56 4.71 -5.06
CA ALA A 306 -12.49 6.15 -5.31
C ALA A 306 -11.85 6.43 -6.68
N ALA A 307 -10.79 5.70 -7.02
CA ALA A 307 -10.19 5.78 -8.34
C ALA A 307 -11.17 5.32 -9.45
N ALA A 308 -11.97 4.28 -9.21
CA ALA A 308 -12.97 3.80 -10.17
C ALA A 308 -14.05 4.85 -10.41
N ALA A 309 -14.50 5.54 -9.34
CA ALA A 309 -15.49 6.59 -9.44
C ALA A 309 -15.00 7.81 -10.25
N ILE A 310 -13.72 8.18 -10.09
CA ILE A 310 -13.09 9.22 -10.92
C ILE A 310 -13.15 8.81 -12.40
N ILE A 311 -12.66 7.63 -12.73
CA ILE A 311 -12.62 7.13 -14.12
C ILE A 311 -14.02 6.97 -14.72
N HIS A 312 -14.99 6.48 -13.94
CA HIS A 312 -16.37 6.29 -14.40
C HIS A 312 -17.05 7.63 -14.74
N ALA A 313 -16.76 8.69 -13.96
CA ALA A 313 -17.28 10.03 -14.22
C ALA A 313 -16.77 10.60 -15.56
N ASP A 314 -15.57 10.21 -15.99
CA ASP A 314 -14.99 10.60 -17.28
C ASP A 314 -15.60 9.86 -18.48
N GLN A 315 -16.45 8.84 -18.25
CA GLN A 315 -17.27 8.17 -19.26
C GLN A 315 -16.43 7.67 -20.44
N LEU A 316 -15.42 6.87 -20.14
CA LEU A 316 -14.52 6.33 -21.15
C LEU A 316 -15.18 5.19 -21.92
N HIS A 317 -14.82 5.06 -23.19
CA HIS A 317 -15.22 3.92 -24.02
C HIS A 317 -14.26 2.74 -23.85
N ILE A 318 -12.98 3.04 -23.62
CA ILE A 318 -11.92 2.04 -23.45
C ILE A 318 -11.04 2.49 -22.31
N LEU A 319 -10.73 1.57 -21.40
CA LEU A 319 -9.74 1.76 -20.35
C LEU A 319 -8.62 0.73 -20.51
N LEU A 320 -7.38 1.21 -20.58
CA LEU A 320 -6.20 0.38 -20.77
C LEU A 320 -5.32 0.47 -19.54
N ASP A 321 -4.95 -0.69 -18.99
CA ASP A 321 -3.83 -0.81 -18.07
C ASP A 321 -2.53 -0.87 -18.86
N LEU A 322 -1.54 -0.07 -18.45
CA LEU A 322 -0.19 -0.10 -19.02
C LEU A 322 0.88 -0.54 -18.02
N SER A 323 0.50 -0.95 -16.81
CA SER A 323 1.44 -1.40 -15.78
C SER A 323 1.55 -2.92 -15.70
N GLY A 324 0.46 -3.67 -15.89
CA GLY A 324 0.42 -5.09 -15.59
C GLY A 324 0.80 -5.36 -14.14
N HIS A 325 1.43 -6.51 -13.87
CA HIS A 325 1.88 -6.89 -12.52
C HIS A 325 3.20 -6.21 -12.11
N THR A 326 3.44 -4.95 -12.52
CA THR A 326 4.66 -4.20 -12.16
C THR A 326 4.40 -3.19 -11.06
N GLY A 327 5.46 -2.56 -10.56
CA GLY A 327 5.39 -1.62 -9.44
C GLY A 327 4.47 -0.43 -9.73
N GLY A 328 3.64 -0.07 -8.75
CA GLY A 328 2.70 1.06 -8.89
C GLY A 328 1.47 0.73 -9.73
N ASN A 329 1.24 -0.52 -10.12
CA ASN A 329 0.00 -0.89 -10.78
C ASN A 329 -1.23 -0.64 -9.89
N LYS A 330 -2.39 -0.56 -10.53
CA LYS A 330 -3.68 -0.46 -9.85
C LYS A 330 -4.66 -1.47 -10.44
N LEU A 331 -4.19 -2.67 -10.79
CA LEU A 331 -4.99 -3.70 -11.45
C LEU A 331 -6.34 -4.01 -10.74
N PRO A 332 -6.44 -4.05 -9.39
CA PRO A 332 -7.72 -4.30 -8.72
C PRO A 332 -8.81 -3.25 -9.02
N LEU A 333 -8.42 -2.04 -9.43
CA LEU A 333 -9.32 -0.99 -9.94
C LEU A 333 -10.22 -1.50 -11.06
N PHE A 334 -9.66 -2.29 -11.99
CA PHE A 334 -10.37 -2.75 -13.18
C PHE A 334 -11.49 -3.74 -12.84
N ALA A 335 -11.43 -4.39 -11.67
CA ALA A 335 -12.52 -5.24 -11.19
C ALA A 335 -13.80 -4.44 -10.88
N TRP A 336 -13.70 -3.13 -10.68
CA TRP A 336 -14.85 -2.24 -10.52
C TRP A 336 -15.54 -1.87 -11.83
N GLN A 337 -14.97 -2.24 -12.99
CA GLN A 337 -15.52 -2.00 -14.32
C GLN A 337 -15.89 -0.52 -14.60
N PRO A 338 -15.02 0.47 -14.31
CA PRO A 338 -15.38 1.89 -14.48
C PRO A 338 -15.56 2.34 -15.94
N ALA A 339 -15.14 1.52 -16.90
CA ALA A 339 -15.38 1.66 -18.34
C ALA A 339 -15.92 0.31 -18.87
N PRO A 340 -16.65 0.29 -20.01
CA PRO A 340 -17.27 -0.92 -20.55
C PRO A 340 -16.27 -1.96 -21.06
#